data_AF-A0A6C1QMA8-F1
#
_entry.id   AF-A0A6C1QMA8-F1
#
_cell.length_a   1.000
_cell.length_b   1.000
_cell.length_c   1.000
_cell.angle_alpha   90.00
_cell.angle_beta   90.00
_cell.angle_gamma   90.00
#
_symmetry.space_group_name_H-M   'P 1'
#
loop_
_entity.id
_entity.type
_entity.pdbx_description
1 polymer ?
#
loop_
_entity_poly.entity_id
_entity_poly.type
_entity_poly.pdbx_seq_one_letter_code
_entity_poly.pdbx_strand_id
1 'polypeptide(L)'
;MKKLTIFLLFIFVVTNINAQDEGITLRFTANHTCSYAQLDSIFIENLSQGGSKVLYYPDTVLFLVITNIGIIEGGFGNLYVSQNYPNPFSALTYIDVYLATPDVVALNVYDLKGRTVARHEDKLEEGMHRFSFSAGVEKTYILTVTSNNHIEKRIMLQMGVAGTAVSEIRFLGASADDLPKATPKSTDFNFNPGDNLRFTGFVTDFSGNMDYDVINDAPESSTEYLFDIANTPPEQPSEISGEDYVPAHTTGLVYEVEGVEGLTYQWSVPDGWEITYGQGSHAITVDAGSDGGDISVKAENNCGMGEASVLSVDVYDDPGIIYGDGVTDIDGNEYLTVIIGNQEWMAENLRVTRYSNGDGIPTGLSNSEWGSTTSGAYAVYLHGDIVGLNSDEEVLEAYGALYNWYAVDDSRGLCPIGGWSVPSDDDWTQLVNYVADQGYPNEKDNPNWAANALKSCRQVNSPQGGECNTSEHPRWNSHDTNYGLDKFGFSALPGGRRYSSGGYGNVGIYGRWWSATEFHSASAWLRYMWSGSGSVYRFSPTKRLGVSVRCVKNIE
;
A
#
# COMPACT_ATOMS: atom_id res chain seq x y z
N MET A 1 -43.38 -99.47 -20.16
CA MET A 1 -43.68 -98.42 -21.16
C MET A 1 -43.46 -97.05 -20.54
N LYS A 2 -42.55 -96.28 -21.13
CA LYS A 2 -42.55 -94.82 -21.40
C LYS A 2 -41.22 -94.15 -21.04
N LYS A 3 -40.72 -93.49 -22.09
CA LYS A 3 -39.45 -92.77 -22.29
C LYS A 3 -39.49 -91.37 -21.67
N LEU A 4 -38.34 -90.69 -21.83
CA LEU A 4 -38.11 -89.23 -21.95
C LEU A 4 -37.87 -88.51 -20.61
N THR A 5 -36.89 -87.61 -20.42
CA THR A 5 -36.04 -86.83 -21.34
C THR A 5 -34.79 -86.34 -20.58
N ILE A 6 -33.70 -86.16 -21.32
CA ILE A 6 -32.42 -85.51 -20.95
C ILE A 6 -32.62 -84.03 -20.55
N PHE A 7 -31.86 -83.51 -19.58
CA PHE A 7 -31.28 -82.16 -19.67
C PHE A 7 -30.01 -82.03 -18.80
N LEU A 8 -28.88 -81.77 -19.48
CA LEU A 8 -27.62 -81.29 -18.87
C LEU A 8 -27.85 -79.88 -18.32
N LEU A 9 -27.40 -79.59 -17.10
CA LEU A 9 -27.25 -78.22 -16.63
C LEU A 9 -25.81 -78.03 -16.13
N PHE A 10 -24.98 -77.44 -16.99
CA PHE A 10 -23.73 -76.79 -16.61
C PHE A 10 -24.10 -75.55 -15.78
N ILE A 11 -23.80 -75.56 -14.48
CA ILE A 11 -23.78 -74.33 -13.68
C ILE A 11 -22.32 -73.94 -13.54
N PHE A 12 -21.90 -73.01 -14.39
CA PHE A 12 -20.75 -72.14 -14.13
C PHE A 12 -21.18 -71.14 -13.04
N VAL A 13 -20.74 -71.35 -11.80
CA VAL A 13 -20.71 -70.26 -10.82
C VAL A 13 -19.44 -69.47 -11.11
N VAL A 14 -19.60 -68.39 -11.86
CA VAL A 14 -18.56 -67.36 -11.99
C VAL A 14 -18.51 -66.65 -10.63
N THR A 15 -17.45 -66.89 -9.87
CA THR A 15 -17.10 -66.06 -8.72
C THR A 15 -16.71 -64.69 -9.25
N ASN A 16 -17.58 -63.70 -9.10
CA ASN A 16 -17.18 -62.29 -9.16
C ASN A 16 -16.34 -62.00 -7.91
N ILE A 17 -15.03 -62.23 -8.02
CA ILE A 17 -14.06 -61.63 -7.11
C ILE A 17 -13.83 -60.22 -7.64
N ASN A 18 -14.59 -59.25 -7.12
CA ASN A 18 -14.17 -57.86 -7.16
C ASN A 18 -13.11 -57.71 -6.07
N ALA A 19 -11.84 -57.87 -6.43
CA ALA A 19 -10.75 -57.29 -5.64
C ALA A 19 -10.75 -55.79 -5.95
N GLN A 20 -11.42 -54.99 -5.13
CA GLN A 20 -11.04 -53.58 -5.01
C GLN A 20 -9.79 -53.57 -4.15
N ASP A 21 -8.66 -53.12 -4.69
CA ASP A 21 -7.47 -52.86 -3.88
C ASP A 21 -7.84 -51.80 -2.82
N GLU A 22 -7.89 -52.19 -1.55
CA GLU A 22 -8.08 -51.28 -0.43
C GLU A 22 -6.81 -50.43 -0.30
N GLY A 23 -6.82 -49.22 -0.84
CA GLY A 23 -5.77 -48.22 -0.64
C GLY A 23 -6.23 -47.11 0.32
N ILE A 24 -5.29 -46.46 1.01
CA ILE A 24 -5.56 -45.25 1.78
C ILE A 24 -5.18 -44.00 0.99
N THR A 25 -5.96 -42.94 1.14
CA THR A 25 -5.71 -41.63 0.52
C THR A 25 -5.38 -40.61 1.59
N LEU A 26 -4.19 -40.01 1.53
CA LEU A 26 -3.80 -38.91 2.40
C LEU A 26 -3.91 -37.61 1.60
N ARG A 27 -4.63 -36.61 2.12
CA ARG A 27 -4.78 -35.28 1.49
C ARG A 27 -4.11 -34.25 2.36
N PHE A 28 -3.43 -33.29 1.75
CA PHE A 28 -2.67 -32.27 2.45
C PHE A 28 -3.15 -30.88 2.05
N THR A 29 -3.40 -30.04 3.04
CA THR A 29 -3.74 -28.62 2.89
C THR A 29 -2.89 -27.81 3.86
N ALA A 30 -2.77 -26.50 3.66
CA ALA A 30 -2.09 -25.63 4.59
C ALA A 30 -2.90 -24.38 4.86
N ASN A 31 -2.79 -23.87 6.08
CA ASN A 31 -2.94 -22.46 6.36
C ASN A 31 -1.53 -21.86 6.52
N HIS A 32 -1.35 -20.65 6.02
CA HIS A 32 -0.24 -19.79 6.36
C HIS A 32 -0.80 -18.49 6.95
N THR A 33 -0.34 -18.13 8.15
CA THR A 33 -0.79 -16.91 8.83
C THR A 33 -2.32 -16.85 8.94
N CYS A 34 -2.92 -17.95 9.44
CA CYS A 34 -4.37 -18.13 9.62
C CYS A 34 -5.23 -17.97 8.35
N SER A 35 -4.66 -18.16 7.18
CA SER A 35 -5.39 -18.16 5.91
C SER A 35 -4.97 -19.33 5.03
N TYR A 36 -5.86 -19.79 4.15
CA TYR A 36 -5.53 -20.88 3.23
C TYR A 36 -4.26 -20.54 2.42
N ALA A 37 -3.32 -21.46 2.42
CA ALA A 37 -2.10 -21.37 1.66
C ALA A 37 -1.92 -22.60 0.77
N GLN A 38 -1.31 -22.36 -0.38
CA GLN A 38 -0.95 -23.42 -1.30
C GLN A 38 0.41 -23.99 -0.90
N LEU A 39 0.46 -25.30 -0.65
CA LEU A 39 1.72 -26.02 -0.39
C LEU A 39 2.59 -26.05 -1.65
N ASP A 40 3.88 -25.74 -1.51
CA ASP A 40 4.88 -25.90 -2.58
C ASP A 40 5.31 -27.36 -2.72
N SER A 41 5.59 -27.99 -1.58
CA SER A 41 5.99 -29.39 -1.51
C SER A 41 5.67 -30.00 -0.15
N ILE A 42 5.57 -31.33 -0.12
CA ILE A 42 5.34 -32.11 1.10
C ILE A 42 6.41 -33.19 1.13
N PHE A 43 7.31 -33.13 2.12
CA PHE A 43 8.30 -34.17 2.38
C PHE A 43 7.73 -35.19 3.37
N ILE A 44 7.75 -36.47 2.99
CA ILE A 44 7.10 -37.55 3.71
C ILE A 44 8.16 -38.58 4.05
N GLU A 45 8.29 -38.93 5.32
CA GLU A 45 9.26 -39.90 5.82
C GLU A 45 8.55 -41.03 6.56
N ASN A 46 8.90 -42.28 6.26
CA ASN A 46 8.45 -43.41 7.06
C ASN A 46 9.50 -43.66 8.16
N LEU A 47 9.15 -43.29 9.40
CA LEU A 47 10.02 -43.45 10.56
C LEU A 47 10.09 -44.91 11.05
N SER A 48 9.12 -45.74 10.67
CA SER A 48 9.02 -47.13 11.10
C SER A 48 9.83 -48.08 10.22
N GLN A 49 9.80 -47.88 8.90
CA GLN A 49 10.44 -48.76 7.93
C GLN A 49 11.65 -48.12 7.23
N GLY A 50 11.83 -46.81 7.40
CA GLY A 50 12.74 -46.02 6.56
C GLY A 50 12.15 -45.75 5.18
N GLY A 51 12.76 -44.84 4.44
CA GLY A 51 12.23 -44.37 3.15
C GLY A 51 11.56 -43.02 3.24
N SER A 52 11.59 -42.31 2.12
CA SER A 52 11.03 -40.97 2.01
C SER A 52 10.45 -40.73 0.62
N LYS A 53 9.45 -39.86 0.55
CA LYS A 53 8.81 -39.42 -0.70
C LYS A 53 8.58 -37.91 -0.63
N VAL A 54 8.69 -37.22 -1.76
CA VAL A 54 8.32 -35.81 -1.87
C VAL A 54 7.13 -35.70 -2.83
N LEU A 55 6.11 -34.95 -2.42
CA LEU A 55 5.09 -34.44 -3.33
C LEU A 55 5.42 -32.98 -3.65
N TYR A 56 5.24 -32.58 -4.90
CA TYR A 56 5.40 -31.19 -5.32
C TYR A 56 4.07 -30.68 -5.85
N TYR A 57 3.77 -29.39 -5.65
CA TYR A 57 2.59 -28.74 -6.21
C TYR A 57 2.44 -29.05 -7.71
N PRO A 58 1.22 -29.36 -8.22
CA PRO A 58 -0.09 -29.34 -7.55
C PRO A 58 -0.48 -30.62 -6.80
N ASP A 59 0.42 -31.60 -6.68
CA ASP A 59 0.11 -32.88 -6.05
C ASP A 59 0.02 -32.73 -4.53
N THR A 60 -1.20 -32.65 -4.03
CA THR A 60 -1.55 -32.55 -2.60
C THR A 60 -2.18 -33.84 -2.07
N VAL A 61 -2.18 -34.91 -2.88
CA VAL A 61 -2.85 -36.18 -2.57
C VAL A 61 -1.87 -37.33 -2.75
N LEU A 62 -1.66 -38.11 -1.69
CA LEU A 62 -0.91 -39.37 -1.73
C LEU A 62 -1.88 -40.55 -1.66
N PHE A 63 -1.85 -41.41 -2.69
CA PHE A 63 -2.55 -42.69 -2.66
C PHE A 63 -1.56 -43.81 -2.32
N LEU A 64 -1.89 -44.63 -1.32
CA LEU A 64 -1.07 -45.74 -0.83
C LEU A 64 -1.86 -47.04 -0.95
N VAL A 65 -1.30 -48.05 -1.60
CA VAL A 65 -1.97 -49.35 -1.80
C VAL A 65 -1.55 -50.32 -0.70
N ILE A 66 -2.51 -50.99 -0.05
CA ILE A 66 -2.23 -51.99 0.98
C ILE A 66 -1.93 -53.32 0.27
N THR A 67 -0.67 -53.74 0.18
CA THR A 67 -0.33 -55.07 -0.37
C THR A 67 0.56 -55.87 0.59
N ASN A 68 0.04 -56.98 1.11
CA ASN A 68 0.83 -58.05 1.78
C ASN A 68 1.66 -58.90 0.80
N ILE A 69 2.02 -58.34 -0.34
CA ILE A 69 2.87 -58.94 -1.38
C ILE A 69 3.86 -57.85 -1.72
N GLY A 70 5.15 -58.19 -1.69
CA GLY A 70 6.24 -57.26 -2.02
C GLY A 70 5.83 -56.45 -3.25
N ILE A 71 5.74 -55.14 -3.05
CA ILE A 71 5.41 -54.18 -4.09
C ILE A 71 6.34 -54.53 -5.25
N ILE A 72 5.76 -54.94 -6.38
CA ILE A 72 6.47 -54.84 -7.64
C ILE A 72 6.66 -53.35 -7.79
N GLU A 73 7.85 -52.92 -7.39
CA GLU A 73 8.42 -51.64 -7.73
C GLU A 73 7.97 -51.32 -9.16
N GLY A 74 7.29 -50.20 -9.33
CA GLY A 74 7.59 -49.36 -10.48
C GLY A 74 9.00 -48.78 -10.31
N GLY A 75 9.99 -49.65 -10.06
CA GLY A 75 11.39 -49.36 -10.35
C GLY A 75 11.37 -48.90 -11.78
N PHE A 76 12.00 -47.74 -12.02
CA PHE A 76 11.88 -47.01 -13.29
C PHE A 76 11.72 -48.01 -14.42
N GLY A 77 10.58 -47.98 -15.10
CA GLY A 77 10.42 -48.78 -16.32
C GLY A 77 11.61 -48.50 -17.24
N ASN A 78 11.75 -49.25 -18.34
CA ASN A 78 12.94 -49.10 -19.21
C ASN A 78 13.21 -47.65 -19.69
N LEU A 79 12.26 -46.71 -19.47
CA LEU A 79 12.36 -45.27 -19.62
C LEU A 79 11.84 -44.53 -18.36
N TYR A 80 12.60 -43.54 -17.85
CA TYR A 80 12.10 -42.52 -16.91
C TYR A 80 12.37 -41.10 -17.44
N VAL A 81 11.49 -40.16 -17.12
CA VAL A 81 11.59 -38.75 -17.50
C VAL A 81 11.32 -37.89 -16.27
N SER A 82 12.20 -36.95 -15.95
CA SER A 82 11.97 -36.02 -14.84
C SER A 82 10.78 -35.10 -15.14
N GLN A 83 10.15 -34.58 -14.09
CA GLN A 83 9.43 -33.32 -14.27
C GLN A 83 10.45 -32.27 -14.73
N ASN A 84 10.08 -31.42 -15.69
CA ASN A 84 10.98 -30.39 -16.16
C ASN A 84 11.24 -29.39 -15.02
N TYR A 85 12.48 -28.92 -14.87
CA TYR A 85 12.84 -27.92 -13.87
C TYR A 85 13.58 -26.75 -14.53
N PRO A 86 13.18 -25.49 -14.28
CA PRO A 86 12.02 -25.09 -13.48
C PRO A 86 10.66 -25.42 -14.13
N ASN A 87 9.60 -25.58 -13.34
CA ASN A 87 8.20 -25.63 -13.80
C ASN A 87 7.27 -25.03 -12.73
N PRO A 88 6.59 -23.89 -12.97
CA PRO A 88 6.61 -23.08 -14.20
C PRO A 88 7.99 -22.49 -14.53
N PHE A 89 8.25 -22.20 -15.80
CA PHE A 89 9.52 -21.61 -16.29
C PHE A 89 9.30 -20.32 -17.08
N SER A 90 10.32 -19.48 -17.18
CA SER A 90 10.23 -18.20 -17.90
C SER A 90 10.49 -18.37 -19.41
N ALA A 91 11.62 -18.97 -19.79
CA ALA A 91 11.97 -19.20 -21.19
C ALA A 91 12.68 -20.55 -21.42
N LEU A 92 13.37 -21.07 -20.41
CA LEU A 92 14.18 -22.28 -20.49
C LEU A 92 13.85 -23.22 -19.33
N THR A 93 13.75 -24.51 -19.63
CA THR A 93 13.65 -25.59 -18.62
C THR A 93 14.54 -26.76 -19.01
N TYR A 94 14.91 -27.59 -18.04
CA TYR A 94 15.70 -28.79 -18.23
C TYR A 94 14.85 -30.04 -18.00
N ILE A 95 15.15 -31.11 -18.73
CA ILE A 95 14.48 -32.41 -18.68
C ILE A 95 15.56 -33.48 -18.61
N ASP A 96 15.49 -34.34 -17.62
CA ASP A 96 16.39 -35.48 -17.48
C ASP A 96 15.68 -36.77 -17.88
N VAL A 97 16.32 -37.57 -18.73
CA VAL A 97 15.80 -38.86 -19.24
C VAL A 97 16.74 -39.98 -18.81
N TYR A 98 16.19 -40.99 -18.16
CA TYR A 98 16.91 -42.21 -17.79
C TYR A 98 16.53 -43.36 -18.72
N LEU A 99 17.52 -44.13 -19.15
CA LEU A 99 17.34 -45.40 -19.84
C LEU A 99 18.00 -46.54 -19.08
N ALA A 100 17.26 -47.63 -18.89
CA ALA A 100 17.78 -48.85 -18.29
C ALA A 100 18.64 -49.69 -19.26
N THR A 101 18.50 -49.47 -20.57
CA THR A 101 19.32 -50.09 -21.63
C THR A 101 19.46 -49.12 -22.81
N PRO A 102 20.52 -49.19 -23.62
CA PRO A 102 20.66 -48.31 -24.79
C PRO A 102 19.47 -48.42 -25.74
N ASP A 103 18.84 -47.30 -26.06
CA ASP A 103 17.63 -47.25 -26.90
C ASP A 103 17.52 -45.95 -27.72
N VAL A 104 16.68 -45.97 -28.76
CA VAL A 104 16.28 -44.78 -29.51
C VAL A 104 15.19 -44.05 -28.73
N VAL A 105 15.44 -42.79 -28.41
CA VAL A 105 14.51 -41.94 -27.65
C VAL A 105 14.05 -40.78 -28.53
N ALA A 106 12.73 -40.58 -28.62
CA ALA A 106 12.15 -39.41 -29.26
C ALA A 106 11.41 -38.53 -28.23
N LEU A 107 11.82 -37.27 -28.14
CA LEU A 107 11.16 -36.23 -27.35
C LEU A 107 10.33 -35.36 -28.30
N ASN A 108 9.02 -35.35 -28.11
CA ASN A 108 8.07 -34.54 -28.87
C ASN A 108 7.39 -33.55 -27.93
N VAL A 109 7.41 -32.27 -28.28
CA VAL A 109 6.71 -31.22 -27.51
C VAL A 109 5.54 -30.72 -28.33
N TYR A 110 4.36 -30.68 -27.71
CA TYR A 110 3.12 -30.20 -28.31
C TYR A 110 2.61 -28.96 -27.59
N ASP A 111 1.92 -28.08 -28.32
CA ASP A 111 1.05 -27.09 -27.68
C ASP A 111 -0.30 -27.70 -27.25
N LEU A 112 -1.16 -26.93 -26.56
CA LEU A 112 -2.49 -27.38 -26.15
C LEU A 112 -3.45 -27.66 -27.33
N LYS A 113 -3.14 -27.18 -28.54
CA LYS A 113 -3.89 -27.49 -29.77
C LYS A 113 -3.41 -28.79 -30.42
N GLY A 114 -2.41 -29.46 -29.85
CA GLY A 114 -1.83 -30.71 -30.34
C GLY A 114 -0.82 -30.52 -31.48
N ARG A 115 -0.41 -29.28 -31.79
CA ARG A 115 0.62 -29.02 -32.82
C ARG A 115 1.99 -29.32 -32.23
N THR A 116 2.81 -30.09 -32.94
CA THR A 116 4.22 -30.29 -32.56
C THR A 116 5.01 -29.00 -32.73
N VAL A 117 5.61 -28.51 -31.65
CA VAL A 117 6.39 -27.26 -31.62
C VAL A 117 7.89 -27.50 -31.54
N ALA A 118 8.33 -28.67 -31.05
CA ALA A 118 9.73 -29.08 -31.02
C ALA A 118 9.83 -30.61 -31.04
N ARG A 119 10.88 -31.15 -31.67
CA ARG A 119 11.17 -32.59 -31.71
C ARG A 119 12.67 -32.83 -31.66
N HIS A 120 13.07 -33.85 -30.91
CA HIS A 120 14.42 -34.40 -30.92
C HIS A 120 14.35 -35.93 -30.89
N GLU A 121 15.24 -36.58 -31.62
CA GLU A 121 15.33 -38.04 -31.68
C GLU A 121 16.79 -38.44 -31.80
N ASP A 122 17.25 -39.28 -30.88
CA ASP A 122 18.63 -39.77 -30.88
C ASP A 122 18.71 -41.16 -30.25
N LYS A 123 19.79 -41.89 -30.55
CA LYS A 123 20.12 -43.15 -29.90
C LYS A 123 21.00 -42.87 -28.69
N LEU A 124 20.49 -43.17 -27.51
CA LEU A 124 21.16 -42.87 -26.25
C LEU A 124 21.64 -44.17 -25.60
N GLU A 125 22.78 -44.08 -24.91
CA GLU A 125 23.32 -45.20 -24.12
C GLU A 125 22.53 -45.40 -22.81
N GLU A 126 22.81 -46.47 -22.09
CA GLU A 126 22.27 -46.67 -20.73
C GLU A 126 22.68 -45.50 -19.81
N GLY A 127 21.76 -45.06 -18.95
CA GLY A 127 22.03 -44.02 -17.95
C GLY A 127 21.23 -42.73 -18.14
N MET A 128 21.71 -41.65 -17.51
CA MET A 128 21.03 -40.35 -17.45
C MET A 128 21.48 -39.40 -18.56
N HIS A 129 20.51 -38.80 -19.24
CA HIS A 129 20.68 -37.90 -20.38
C HIS A 129 19.92 -36.60 -20.13
N ARG A 130 20.57 -35.46 -20.35
CA ARG A 130 19.96 -34.15 -20.09
C ARG A 130 19.57 -33.45 -21.39
N PHE A 131 18.39 -32.87 -21.39
CA PHE A 131 17.84 -32.03 -22.45
C PHE A 131 17.50 -30.64 -21.90
N SER A 132 17.59 -29.62 -22.74
CA SER A 132 16.97 -28.33 -22.48
C SER A 132 15.83 -28.08 -23.45
N PHE A 133 14.76 -27.44 -22.95
CA PHE A 133 13.65 -26.96 -23.73
C PHE A 133 13.54 -25.43 -23.60
N SER A 134 13.66 -24.75 -24.74
CA SER A 134 13.41 -23.31 -24.85
C SER A 134 11.99 -23.10 -25.38
N ALA A 135 11.14 -22.44 -24.58
CA ALA A 135 9.77 -22.12 -24.98
C ALA A 135 9.74 -20.99 -26.01
N GLY A 136 8.85 -21.16 -26.99
CA GLY A 136 8.39 -20.08 -27.87
C GLY A 136 7.21 -19.33 -27.26
N VAL A 137 6.26 -18.92 -28.11
CA VAL A 137 5.16 -18.00 -27.71
C VAL A 137 3.99 -18.65 -26.94
N GLU A 138 3.96 -19.97 -26.84
CA GLU A 138 2.84 -20.68 -26.19
C GLU A 138 3.06 -20.75 -24.67
N LYS A 139 1.97 -20.78 -23.89
CA LYS A 139 2.02 -20.75 -22.42
C LYS A 139 2.04 -22.12 -21.75
N THR A 140 1.66 -23.16 -22.49
CA THR A 140 1.54 -24.52 -21.97
C THR A 140 1.97 -25.51 -23.03
N TYR A 141 2.78 -26.48 -22.61
CA TYR A 141 3.35 -27.49 -23.46
C TYR A 141 3.14 -28.89 -22.88
N ILE A 142 2.98 -29.87 -23.76
CA ILE A 142 2.95 -31.29 -23.42
C ILE A 142 4.19 -31.93 -24.00
N LEU A 143 5.12 -32.35 -23.15
CA LEU A 143 6.24 -33.18 -23.53
C LEU A 143 5.80 -34.65 -23.56
N THR A 144 6.17 -35.36 -24.62
CA THR A 144 6.06 -36.82 -24.72
C THR A 144 7.43 -37.39 -25.06
N VAL A 145 7.91 -38.33 -24.26
CA VAL A 145 9.17 -39.05 -24.51
C VAL A 145 8.84 -40.50 -24.80
N THR A 146 9.34 -41.02 -25.91
CA THR A 146 9.09 -42.40 -26.34
C THR A 146 10.39 -43.17 -26.53
N SER A 147 10.46 -44.40 -26.02
CA SER A 147 11.51 -45.38 -26.35
C SER A 147 10.83 -46.73 -26.58
N ASN A 148 10.99 -47.32 -27.77
CA ASN A 148 10.32 -48.53 -28.28
C ASN A 148 8.87 -48.80 -27.81
N ASN A 149 8.68 -49.29 -26.59
CA ASN A 149 7.40 -49.67 -26.00
C ASN A 149 6.97 -48.81 -24.78
N HIS A 150 7.73 -47.78 -24.42
CA HIS A 150 7.46 -46.90 -23.27
C HIS A 150 7.17 -45.48 -23.75
N ILE A 151 6.19 -44.85 -23.11
CA ILE A 151 5.77 -43.48 -23.37
C ILE A 151 5.58 -42.77 -22.04
N GLU A 152 6.34 -41.72 -21.82
CA GLU A 152 6.23 -40.83 -20.66
C GLU A 152 5.74 -39.45 -21.11
N LYS A 153 4.92 -38.79 -20.28
CA LYS A 153 4.34 -37.47 -20.59
C LYS A 153 4.52 -36.48 -19.46
N ARG A 154 4.86 -35.23 -19.77
CA ARG A 154 4.98 -34.14 -18.78
C ARG A 154 4.27 -32.88 -19.28
N ILE A 155 3.65 -32.14 -18.37
CA ILE A 155 3.10 -30.81 -18.64
C ILE A 155 4.15 -29.77 -18.24
N MET A 156 4.42 -28.82 -19.12
CA MET A 156 5.38 -27.74 -18.88
C MET A 156 4.65 -26.39 -19.01
N LEU A 157 4.76 -25.54 -17.99
CA LEU A 157 4.05 -24.26 -17.88
C LEU A 157 5.02 -23.09 -18.02
N GLN A 158 4.73 -22.16 -18.94
CA GLN A 158 5.54 -20.97 -19.18
C GLN A 158 4.87 -19.73 -18.57
N MET A 159 5.54 -19.05 -17.65
CA MET A 159 4.99 -17.91 -16.89
C MET A 159 5.71 -16.56 -17.12
N GLY A 160 6.66 -16.48 -18.06
CA GLY A 160 7.46 -15.27 -18.33
C GLY A 160 7.27 -14.63 -19.71
N VAL A 161 8.21 -13.76 -20.09
CA VAL A 161 8.39 -13.31 -21.48
C VAL A 161 8.95 -14.50 -22.26
N ALA A 162 8.25 -14.92 -23.32
CA ALA A 162 8.68 -16.03 -24.16
C ALA A 162 10.14 -15.86 -24.61
N GLY A 163 10.94 -16.92 -24.50
CA GLY A 163 12.16 -17.04 -25.28
C GLY A 163 11.84 -17.01 -26.78
N THR A 164 12.86 -16.92 -27.62
CA THR A 164 12.83 -16.86 -29.10
C THR A 164 11.54 -17.38 -29.78
N ALA A 165 11.09 -16.74 -30.87
CA ALA A 165 9.82 -17.04 -31.58
C ALA A 165 9.58 -18.52 -32.00
N VAL A 166 10.58 -19.39 -31.86
CA VAL A 166 10.54 -20.82 -32.17
C VAL A 166 10.90 -21.61 -30.92
N SER A 167 10.11 -22.64 -30.60
CA SER A 167 10.43 -23.58 -29.51
C SER A 167 11.51 -24.56 -29.95
N GLU A 168 12.46 -24.86 -29.07
CA GLU A 168 13.59 -25.72 -29.40
C GLU A 168 13.90 -26.68 -28.25
N ILE A 169 14.24 -27.92 -28.60
CA ILE A 169 14.76 -28.91 -27.64
C ILE A 169 16.18 -29.31 -28.05
N ARG A 170 17.13 -29.29 -27.10
CA ARG A 170 18.54 -29.60 -27.35
C ARG A 170 19.02 -30.68 -26.40
N PHE A 171 19.76 -31.65 -26.94
CA PHE A 171 20.51 -32.61 -26.14
C PHE A 171 21.77 -31.95 -25.58
N LEU A 172 21.98 -32.06 -24.27
CA LEU A 172 23.12 -31.47 -23.57
C LEU A 172 24.19 -32.50 -23.21
N GLY A 173 23.95 -33.79 -23.49
CA GLY A 173 24.89 -34.88 -23.24
C GLY A 173 24.45 -35.84 -22.12
N ALA A 174 25.24 -36.89 -21.93
CA ALA A 174 25.15 -37.74 -20.74
C ALA A 174 25.56 -36.91 -19.52
N SER A 175 24.73 -36.89 -18.48
CA SER A 175 24.97 -36.07 -17.30
C SER A 175 26.08 -36.69 -16.44
N ALA A 176 27.33 -36.34 -16.69
CA ALA A 176 28.46 -36.65 -15.81
C ALA A 176 28.60 -35.55 -14.74
N ASP A 177 28.34 -35.91 -13.48
CA ASP A 177 28.62 -35.19 -12.23
C ASP A 177 27.98 -33.79 -12.00
N ASP A 178 26.93 -33.73 -11.18
CA ASP A 178 26.88 -33.10 -9.84
C ASP A 178 25.42 -33.08 -9.33
N LEU A 179 24.92 -34.26 -8.95
CA LEU A 179 23.92 -34.34 -7.89
C LEU A 179 24.70 -34.41 -6.57
N PRO A 180 24.24 -33.78 -5.47
CA PRO A 180 24.88 -33.97 -4.18
C PRO A 180 25.11 -35.47 -3.98
N LYS A 181 26.36 -35.85 -3.68
CA LYS A 181 26.74 -37.20 -3.23
C LYS A 181 26.21 -37.49 -1.81
N ALA A 182 24.99 -37.06 -1.52
CA ALA A 182 24.08 -37.90 -0.79
C ALA A 182 23.27 -38.59 -1.88
N THR A 183 23.57 -39.85 -2.15
CA THR A 183 22.54 -40.73 -2.71
C THR A 183 21.28 -40.44 -1.91
N PRO A 184 20.18 -39.91 -2.48
CA PRO A 184 18.91 -40.19 -1.89
C PRO A 184 18.85 -41.70 -2.07
N LYS A 185 19.11 -42.42 -0.98
CA LYS A 185 18.50 -43.72 -0.86
C LYS A 185 17.00 -43.41 -0.95
N SER A 186 16.45 -43.50 -2.15
CA SER A 186 15.16 -44.14 -2.31
C SER A 186 15.34 -45.56 -1.76
N THR A 187 15.44 -45.69 -0.44
CA THR A 187 14.84 -46.84 0.20
C THR A 187 13.38 -46.68 -0.14
N ASP A 188 12.86 -47.60 -0.94
CA ASP A 188 11.46 -47.70 -1.32
C ASP A 188 10.60 -47.15 -0.18
N PHE A 189 9.78 -46.13 -0.48
CA PHE A 189 8.80 -45.64 0.50
C PHE A 189 7.74 -46.73 0.64
N ASN A 190 8.09 -47.77 1.41
CA ASN A 190 7.20 -48.83 1.82
C ASN A 190 6.31 -48.27 2.92
N PHE A 191 5.05 -48.68 2.90
CA PHE A 191 4.06 -48.21 3.85
C PHE A 191 3.12 -49.35 4.21
N ASN A 192 2.95 -49.57 5.50
CA ASN A 192 1.85 -50.34 6.04
C ASN A 192 0.94 -49.39 6.85
N PRO A 193 -0.39 -49.59 6.82
CA PRO A 193 -1.30 -48.89 7.72
C PRO A 193 -0.82 -48.97 9.17
N GLY A 194 -0.73 -47.82 9.84
CA GLY A 194 -0.21 -47.69 11.21
C GLY A 194 1.30 -47.49 11.33
N ASP A 195 2.06 -47.38 10.22
CA ASP A 195 3.44 -46.92 10.28
C ASP A 195 3.51 -45.45 10.73
N ASN A 196 4.43 -45.14 11.66
CA ASN A 196 4.74 -43.75 12.02
C ASN A 196 5.35 -43.00 10.83
N LEU A 197 4.64 -41.99 10.35
CA LEU A 197 5.05 -41.09 9.28
C LEU A 197 5.33 -39.69 9.83
N ARG A 198 6.29 -39.01 9.22
CA ARG A 198 6.51 -37.57 9.37
C ARG A 198 6.21 -36.87 8.07
N PHE A 199 5.32 -35.89 8.09
CA PHE A 199 4.99 -35.02 6.97
C PHE A 199 5.54 -33.63 7.26
N THR A 200 6.28 -33.05 6.34
CA THR A 200 6.75 -31.66 6.39
C THR A 200 6.18 -30.92 5.19
N GLY A 201 5.26 -30.00 5.43
CA GLY A 201 4.65 -29.17 4.39
C GLY A 201 5.38 -27.84 4.28
N PHE A 202 5.77 -27.44 3.07
CA PHE A 202 6.47 -26.18 2.82
C PHE A 202 5.58 -25.19 2.07
N VAL A 203 5.64 -23.92 2.46
CA VAL A 203 4.98 -22.79 1.78
C VAL A 203 5.99 -21.66 1.65
N THR A 204 6.07 -21.06 0.46
CA THR A 204 6.83 -19.85 0.19
C THR A 204 5.90 -18.66 0.38
N ASP A 205 6.27 -17.76 1.30
CA ASP A 205 5.53 -16.52 1.54
C ASP A 205 5.64 -15.57 0.34
N PHE A 206 4.88 -14.47 0.38
CA PHE A 206 4.90 -13.47 -0.70
C PHE A 206 6.24 -12.75 -0.85
N SER A 207 7.06 -12.76 0.21
CA SER A 207 8.42 -12.18 0.22
C SER A 207 9.49 -13.16 -0.27
N GLY A 208 9.12 -14.41 -0.59
CA GLY A 208 10.02 -15.45 -1.09
C GLY A 208 10.73 -16.25 0.01
N ASN A 209 10.36 -16.10 1.28
CA ASN A 209 10.88 -16.93 2.37
C ASN A 209 10.11 -18.25 2.45
N MET A 210 10.80 -19.31 2.83
CA MET A 210 10.21 -20.64 2.94
C MET A 210 9.87 -20.95 4.40
N ASP A 211 8.59 -21.11 4.68
CA ASP A 211 8.08 -21.59 5.96
C ASP A 211 7.61 -23.04 5.87
N TYR A 212 7.50 -23.70 7.02
CA TYR A 212 7.05 -25.09 7.09
C TYR A 212 6.35 -25.43 8.40
N ASP A 213 5.58 -26.51 8.35
CA ASP A 213 5.03 -27.18 9.53
C ASP A 213 5.26 -28.69 9.42
N VAL A 214 5.29 -29.37 10.57
CA VAL A 214 5.61 -30.80 10.69
C VAL A 214 4.49 -31.52 11.42
N ILE A 215 3.88 -32.48 10.76
CA ILE A 215 2.87 -33.37 11.34
C ILE A 215 3.47 -34.77 11.45
N ASN A 216 3.39 -35.37 12.64
CA ASN A 216 3.72 -36.78 12.84
C ASN A 216 2.44 -37.56 13.11
N ASP A 217 2.17 -38.60 12.34
CA ASP A 217 0.97 -39.45 12.53
C ASP A 217 1.22 -40.89 12.05
N ALA A 218 0.37 -41.82 12.47
CA ALA A 218 0.39 -43.22 12.07
C ALA A 218 -0.93 -43.60 11.36
N PRO A 219 -1.13 -43.19 10.10
CA PRO A 219 -2.43 -43.32 9.45
C PRO A 219 -2.81 -44.79 9.22
N GLU A 220 -3.98 -45.19 9.72
CA GLU A 220 -4.59 -46.50 9.44
C GLU A 220 -5.66 -46.44 8.34
N SER A 221 -6.09 -45.23 7.95
CA SER A 221 -7.14 -45.00 6.96
C SER A 221 -6.93 -43.68 6.21
N SER A 222 -7.76 -43.41 5.20
CA SER A 222 -7.73 -42.14 4.46
C SER A 222 -7.94 -40.96 5.40
N THR A 223 -7.03 -39.99 5.36
CA THR A 223 -6.94 -38.89 6.33
C THR A 223 -6.64 -37.58 5.61
N GLU A 224 -7.20 -36.48 6.11
CA GLU A 224 -6.86 -35.13 5.66
C GLU A 224 -5.99 -34.46 6.72
N TYR A 225 -4.86 -33.90 6.28
CA TYR A 225 -3.92 -33.16 7.11
C TYR A 225 -3.96 -31.69 6.72
N LEU A 226 -3.94 -30.84 7.75
CA LEU A 226 -3.83 -29.39 7.64
C LEU A 226 -2.54 -28.96 8.34
N PHE A 227 -1.60 -28.42 7.58
CA PHE A 227 -0.42 -27.74 8.11
C PHE A 227 -0.82 -26.33 8.57
N ASP A 228 -0.55 -25.97 9.82
CA ASP A 228 -0.83 -24.63 10.36
C ASP A 228 0.49 -23.86 10.47
N ILE A 229 0.90 -23.29 9.34
CA ILE A 229 2.19 -22.61 9.18
C ILE A 229 2.04 -21.15 9.63
N ALA A 230 3.01 -20.66 10.43
CA ALA A 230 3.03 -19.28 10.93
C ALA A 230 1.69 -18.83 11.57
N ASN A 231 1.05 -19.72 12.34
CA ASN A 231 -0.31 -19.55 12.90
C ASN A 231 -0.38 -18.63 14.13
N THR A 232 0.36 -17.51 14.12
CA THR A 232 0.41 -16.57 15.24
C THR A 232 0.05 -15.15 14.78
N PRO A 233 -0.54 -14.32 15.66
CA PRO A 233 -0.62 -12.89 15.42
C PRO A 233 0.76 -12.29 15.13
N PRO A 234 0.83 -11.12 14.48
CA PRO A 234 2.11 -10.49 14.18
C PRO A 234 2.91 -10.18 15.44
N GLU A 235 4.23 -10.10 15.29
CA GLU A 235 5.08 -9.54 16.34
C GLU A 235 4.74 -8.06 16.57
N GLN A 236 5.19 -7.54 17.72
CA GLN A 236 5.05 -6.12 18.03
C GLN A 236 5.70 -5.29 16.90
N PRO A 237 5.03 -4.24 16.40
CA PRO A 237 5.65 -3.30 15.45
C PRO A 237 6.94 -2.68 15.99
N SER A 238 7.75 -2.09 15.10
CA SER A 238 8.94 -1.32 15.49
C SER A 238 8.60 -0.18 16.45
N GLU A 239 9.62 0.46 17.01
CA GLU A 239 9.42 1.74 17.71
C GLU A 239 8.73 2.74 16.79
N ILE A 240 7.78 3.50 17.34
CA ILE A 240 7.06 4.55 16.61
C ILE A 240 8.02 5.72 16.43
N SER A 241 8.21 6.16 15.18
CA SER A 241 8.93 7.36 14.81
C SER A 241 7.96 8.54 14.71
N GLY A 242 8.27 9.65 15.39
CA GLY A 242 7.49 10.89 15.40
C GLY A 242 7.89 11.78 16.59
N GLU A 243 7.38 13.00 16.64
CA GLU A 243 7.68 13.95 17.73
C GLU A 243 6.99 13.55 19.04
N ASP A 244 7.73 13.55 20.15
CA ASP A 244 7.27 13.20 21.49
C ASP A 244 6.94 14.41 22.39
N TYR A 245 7.19 15.63 21.89
CA TYR A 245 6.87 16.88 22.60
C TYR A 245 6.37 17.94 21.61
N VAL A 246 5.05 18.13 21.56
CA VAL A 246 4.40 18.95 20.52
C VAL A 246 3.58 20.11 21.09
N PRO A 247 3.45 21.25 20.37
CA PRO A 247 2.51 22.29 20.76
C PRO A 247 1.06 21.78 20.72
N ALA A 248 0.23 22.28 21.62
CA ALA A 248 -1.21 22.02 21.58
C ALA A 248 -1.81 22.42 20.23
N HIS A 249 -2.76 21.62 19.73
CA HIS A 249 -3.48 21.89 18.47
C HIS A 249 -2.62 21.91 17.20
N THR A 250 -1.42 21.32 17.25
CA THR A 250 -0.57 21.16 16.05
C THR A 250 -1.23 20.18 15.09
N THR A 251 -1.42 20.59 13.84
CA THR A 251 -2.00 19.74 12.79
C THR A 251 -0.94 19.11 11.89
N GLY A 252 -1.26 17.97 11.28
CA GLY A 252 -0.43 17.32 10.28
C GLY A 252 0.82 16.61 10.81
N LEU A 253 0.82 16.18 12.08
CA LEU A 253 1.91 15.40 12.67
C LEU A 253 1.94 13.99 12.07
N VAL A 254 3.12 13.48 11.71
CA VAL A 254 3.28 12.15 11.12
C VAL A 254 3.91 11.20 12.13
N TYR A 255 3.29 10.04 12.31
CA TYR A 255 3.81 8.94 13.12
C TYR A 255 3.88 7.67 12.29
N GLU A 256 4.99 6.95 12.34
CA GLU A 256 5.21 5.76 11.50
C GLU A 256 5.99 4.64 12.20
N VAL A 257 5.81 3.42 11.70
CA VAL A 257 6.60 2.22 12.03
C VAL A 257 7.13 1.59 10.74
N GLU A 258 8.09 0.67 10.86
CA GLU A 258 8.57 -0.10 9.72
C GLU A 258 7.41 -0.94 9.12
N GLY A 259 7.16 -0.72 7.82
CA GLY A 259 6.11 -1.40 7.07
C GLY A 259 6.49 -2.84 6.73
N VAL A 260 5.63 -3.78 7.10
CA VAL A 260 5.74 -5.20 6.75
C VAL A 260 4.64 -5.56 5.76
N GLU A 261 5.02 -6.17 4.64
CA GLU A 261 4.09 -6.54 3.59
C GLU A 261 3.03 -7.54 4.09
N GLY A 262 1.77 -7.32 3.74
CA GLY A 262 0.65 -8.18 4.13
C GLY A 262 0.06 -7.93 5.52
N LEU A 263 0.62 -7.01 6.30
CA LEU A 263 0.04 -6.58 7.58
C LEU A 263 -0.84 -5.35 7.43
N THR A 264 -1.88 -5.26 8.26
CA THR A 264 -2.69 -4.06 8.48
C THR A 264 -2.35 -3.49 9.85
N TYR A 265 -2.47 -2.18 10.05
CA TYR A 265 -2.08 -1.52 11.31
C TYR A 265 -3.25 -0.78 11.93
N GLN A 266 -3.50 -1.03 13.21
CA GLN A 266 -4.51 -0.33 13.98
C GLN A 266 -3.85 0.67 14.93
N TRP A 267 -4.08 1.95 14.67
CA TRP A 267 -3.58 3.05 15.48
C TRP A 267 -4.61 3.59 16.47
N SER A 268 -4.12 4.06 17.62
CA SER A 268 -4.85 4.90 18.57
C SER A 268 -4.02 6.12 18.93
N VAL A 269 -4.69 7.25 19.18
CA VAL A 269 -4.08 8.51 19.61
C VAL A 269 -4.67 8.95 20.95
N PRO A 270 -4.03 9.91 21.67
CA PRO A 270 -4.56 10.43 22.93
C PRO A 270 -5.98 11.00 22.81
N ASP A 271 -6.68 11.11 23.93
CA ASP A 271 -8.01 11.73 23.96
C ASP A 271 -7.93 13.18 23.46
N GLY A 272 -8.82 13.55 22.53
CA GLY A 272 -8.85 14.87 21.91
C GLY A 272 -7.89 15.06 20.74
N TRP A 273 -7.04 14.08 20.43
CA TRP A 273 -6.30 14.02 19.17
C TRP A 273 -7.15 13.33 18.09
N GLU A 274 -6.87 13.62 16.83
CA GLU A 274 -7.56 13.02 15.68
C GLU A 274 -6.59 12.41 14.67
N ILE A 275 -6.89 11.21 14.17
CA ILE A 275 -6.18 10.62 13.04
C ILE A 275 -6.85 11.11 11.75
N THR A 276 -6.18 11.99 11.02
CA THR A 276 -6.70 12.59 9.79
C THR A 276 -6.44 11.71 8.56
N TYR A 277 -5.36 10.91 8.56
CA TYR A 277 -5.04 10.00 7.48
C TYR A 277 -4.23 8.76 7.93
N GLY A 278 -4.25 7.70 7.12
CA GLY A 278 -3.31 6.58 7.25
C GLY A 278 -3.73 5.44 8.18
N GLN A 279 -4.92 5.47 8.79
CA GLN A 279 -5.44 4.34 9.59
C GLN A 279 -5.50 3.06 8.74
N GLY A 280 -5.06 1.93 9.29
CA GLY A 280 -4.86 0.69 8.54
C GLY A 280 -3.47 0.53 7.93
N SER A 281 -2.66 1.59 7.88
CA SER A 281 -1.32 1.59 7.25
C SER A 281 -0.19 1.78 8.27
N HIS A 282 1.06 1.52 7.86
CA HIS A 282 2.22 1.62 8.75
C HIS A 282 2.59 3.07 9.15
N ALA A 283 1.87 4.07 8.64
CA ALA A 283 2.05 5.48 8.98
C ALA A 283 0.69 6.19 9.10
N ILE A 284 0.57 7.13 10.04
CA ILE A 284 -0.61 7.97 10.21
C ILE A 284 -0.24 9.44 10.20
N THR A 285 -1.21 10.27 9.82
CA THR A 285 -1.17 11.72 10.03
C THR A 285 -2.23 12.07 11.08
N VAL A 286 -1.86 12.90 12.05
CA VAL A 286 -2.69 13.24 13.20
C VAL A 286 -2.67 14.73 13.51
N ASP A 287 -3.76 15.19 14.09
CA ASP A 287 -3.88 16.54 14.65
C ASP A 287 -3.93 16.41 16.18
N ALA A 288 -3.07 17.17 16.86
CA ALA A 288 -2.91 17.12 18.31
C ALA A 288 -4.07 17.82 19.04
N GLY A 289 -4.44 17.27 20.19
CA GLY A 289 -5.34 17.92 21.15
C GLY A 289 -4.60 18.91 22.07
N SER A 290 -5.26 19.27 23.17
CA SER A 290 -4.70 20.10 24.24
C SER A 290 -3.84 19.32 25.24
N ASP A 291 -4.05 18.01 25.34
CA ASP A 291 -3.43 17.16 26.35
C ASP A 291 -2.55 16.09 25.70
N GLY A 292 -1.46 15.73 26.39
CA GLY A 292 -0.59 14.61 26.02
C GLY A 292 -1.20 13.25 26.38
N GLY A 293 -0.56 12.17 25.90
CA GLY A 293 -0.98 10.81 26.16
C GLY A 293 -0.20 9.80 25.35
N ASP A 294 -0.76 8.62 25.14
CA ASP A 294 -0.09 7.55 24.38
C ASP A 294 -0.62 7.46 22.95
N ILE A 295 0.29 7.51 21.98
CA ILE A 295 0.05 7.01 20.62
C ILE A 295 0.43 5.54 20.61
N SER A 296 -0.46 4.67 20.14
CA SER A 296 -0.19 3.23 20.05
C SER A 296 -0.54 2.65 18.69
N VAL A 297 0.19 1.62 18.28
CA VAL A 297 -0.08 0.88 17.05
C VAL A 297 0.06 -0.62 17.27
N LYS A 298 -0.90 -1.38 16.74
CA LYS A 298 -0.86 -2.84 16.64
C LYS A 298 -0.83 -3.26 15.19
N ALA A 299 -0.03 -4.28 14.88
CA ALA A 299 -0.13 -4.96 13.59
C ALA A 299 -1.18 -6.08 13.65
N GLU A 300 -1.88 -6.30 12.55
CA GLU A 300 -2.94 -7.29 12.39
C GLU A 300 -2.69 -8.14 11.12
N ASN A 301 -2.91 -9.44 11.27
CA ASN A 301 -3.03 -10.40 10.17
C ASN A 301 -4.31 -11.24 10.39
N ASN A 302 -4.53 -12.30 9.61
CA ASN A 302 -5.74 -13.12 9.75
C ASN A 302 -5.81 -13.90 11.10
N CYS A 303 -4.71 -13.98 11.85
CA CYS A 303 -4.67 -14.55 13.20
C CYS A 303 -5.15 -13.59 14.28
N GLY A 304 -5.25 -12.30 13.95
CA GLY A 304 -5.62 -11.22 14.85
C GLY A 304 -4.48 -10.24 15.08
N MET A 305 -4.61 -9.48 16.16
CA MET A 305 -3.70 -8.38 16.48
C MET A 305 -2.55 -8.84 17.37
N GLY A 306 -1.36 -8.35 17.06
CA GLY A 306 -0.16 -8.48 17.89
C GLY A 306 -0.16 -7.53 19.10
N GLU A 307 0.97 -7.51 19.79
CA GLU A 307 1.24 -6.55 20.85
C GLU A 307 1.41 -5.12 20.30
N ALA A 308 1.10 -4.12 21.12
CA ALA A 308 1.19 -2.72 20.71
C ALA A 308 2.62 -2.17 20.87
N SER A 309 3.07 -1.39 19.89
CA SER A 309 4.11 -0.38 20.10
C SER A 309 3.46 0.89 20.64
N VAL A 310 4.11 1.58 21.57
CA VAL A 310 3.56 2.73 22.29
C VAL A 310 4.60 3.85 22.37
N LEU A 311 4.18 5.07 22.06
CA LEU A 311 4.94 6.30 22.22
C LEU A 311 4.13 7.25 23.09
N SER A 312 4.68 7.62 24.25
CA SER A 312 4.10 8.67 25.09
C SER A 312 4.50 10.03 24.53
N VAL A 313 3.51 10.88 24.26
CA VAL A 313 3.66 12.24 23.74
C VAL A 313 3.21 13.26 24.78
N ASP A 314 4.04 14.26 25.02
CA ASP A 314 3.71 15.40 25.88
C ASP A 314 3.27 16.58 25.01
N VAL A 315 2.23 17.29 25.46
CA VAL A 315 1.75 18.51 24.82
C VAL A 315 2.13 19.71 25.67
N TYR A 316 2.57 20.79 25.02
CA TYR A 316 2.74 22.07 25.68
C TYR A 316 1.87 23.15 25.05
N ASP A 317 1.21 23.92 25.90
CA ASP A 317 0.70 25.22 25.50
C ASP A 317 1.91 26.13 25.29
N ASP A 318 2.03 26.77 24.13
CA ASP A 318 2.89 27.96 24.03
C ASP A 318 2.20 29.03 24.88
N PRO A 319 2.74 29.41 26.06
CA PRO A 319 2.07 30.31 26.98
C PRO A 319 1.82 31.72 26.40
N GLY A 320 2.33 32.02 25.19
CA GLY A 320 2.04 33.23 24.43
C GLY A 320 0.87 33.14 23.45
N ILE A 321 0.41 31.95 23.07
CA ILE A 321 -0.68 31.74 22.11
C ILE A 321 -1.94 31.34 22.86
N ILE A 322 -3.05 32.02 22.59
CA ILE A 322 -4.35 31.68 23.15
C ILE A 322 -5.18 31.10 22.01
N TYR A 323 -5.46 29.80 22.05
CA TYR A 323 -6.32 29.15 21.06
C TYR A 323 -7.81 29.44 21.35
N GLY A 324 -8.59 29.59 20.29
CA GLY A 324 -10.06 29.58 20.35
C GLY A 324 -10.61 28.16 20.22
N ASP A 325 -11.93 28.02 20.23
CA ASP A 325 -12.60 26.69 20.20
C ASP A 325 -12.60 26.06 18.79
N GLY A 326 -12.02 26.72 17.79
CA GLY A 326 -12.09 26.34 16.39
C GLY A 326 -13.40 26.78 15.72
N VAL A 327 -13.47 26.61 14.40
CA VAL A 327 -14.70 26.87 13.65
C VAL A 327 -14.84 25.95 12.44
N THR A 328 -16.05 25.50 12.17
CA THR A 328 -16.40 24.67 11.00
C THR A 328 -17.24 25.48 10.02
N ASP A 329 -16.91 25.44 8.73
CA ASP A 329 -17.72 26.08 7.68
C ASP A 329 -18.87 25.19 7.17
N ILE A 330 -19.63 25.70 6.19
CA ILE A 330 -20.79 24.98 5.63
C ILE A 330 -20.39 23.73 4.81
N ASP A 331 -19.14 23.63 4.39
CA ASP A 331 -18.56 22.50 3.68
C ASP A 331 -18.02 21.42 4.61
N GLY A 332 -18.02 21.68 5.92
CA GLY A 332 -17.43 20.77 6.91
C GLY A 332 -15.92 20.94 7.01
N ASN A 333 -15.34 22.00 6.43
CA ASN A 333 -13.95 22.33 6.68
C ASN A 333 -13.82 22.85 8.10
N GLU A 334 -12.97 22.21 8.89
CA GLU A 334 -12.64 22.64 10.24
C GLU A 334 -11.40 23.51 10.20
N TYR A 335 -11.36 24.51 11.08
CA TYR A 335 -10.30 25.49 11.13
C TYR A 335 -9.88 25.74 12.56
N LEU A 336 -8.57 25.74 12.78
CA LEU A 336 -8.00 26.24 14.02
C LEU A 336 -8.27 27.75 14.13
N THR A 337 -8.43 28.22 15.36
CA THR A 337 -8.64 29.64 15.66
C THR A 337 -7.75 30.09 16.81
N VAL A 338 -7.37 31.37 16.82
CA VAL A 338 -6.55 31.99 17.85
C VAL A 338 -7.15 33.31 18.31
N ILE A 339 -7.07 33.58 19.61
CA ILE A 339 -7.50 34.82 20.22
C ILE A 339 -6.32 35.79 20.26
N ILE A 340 -6.48 36.92 19.57
CA ILE A 340 -5.49 37.99 19.50
C ILE A 340 -6.17 39.30 19.91
N GLY A 341 -5.92 39.74 21.14
CA GLY A 341 -6.65 40.85 21.74
C GLY A 341 -8.11 40.49 21.97
N ASN A 342 -9.02 41.34 21.48
CA ASN A 342 -10.47 41.14 21.61
C ASN A 342 -11.09 40.46 20.38
N GLN A 343 -10.27 39.75 19.59
CA GLN A 343 -10.67 39.15 18.33
C GLN A 343 -10.24 37.70 18.28
N GLU A 344 -11.16 36.82 17.88
CA GLU A 344 -10.89 35.44 17.54
C GLU A 344 -10.71 35.36 16.01
N TRP A 345 -9.53 34.95 15.57
CA TRP A 345 -9.14 34.84 14.17
C TRP A 345 -9.00 33.37 13.80
N MET A 346 -9.49 32.96 12.63
CA MET A 346 -9.03 31.69 12.04
C MET A 346 -7.50 31.71 11.94
N ALA A 347 -6.81 30.58 12.15
CA ALA A 347 -5.37 30.40 11.99
C ALA A 347 -5.00 29.87 10.59
N GLU A 348 -5.99 29.62 9.74
CA GLU A 348 -5.85 29.09 8.39
C GLU A 348 -6.59 29.97 7.35
N ASN A 349 -6.36 29.73 6.06
CA ASN A 349 -7.09 30.42 4.99
C ASN A 349 -8.40 29.68 4.69
N LEU A 350 -9.45 30.43 4.39
CA LEU A 350 -10.77 29.88 4.08
C LEU A 350 -10.74 28.98 2.83
N ARG A 351 -11.38 27.81 2.91
CA ARG A 351 -11.49 26.77 1.87
C ARG A 351 -12.91 26.62 1.30
N VAL A 352 -13.88 27.36 1.85
CA VAL A 352 -15.30 27.24 1.50
C VAL A 352 -15.59 27.41 -0.01
N THR A 353 -16.46 26.55 -0.52
CA THR A 353 -16.90 26.47 -1.92
C THR A 353 -18.37 26.86 -2.09
N ARG A 354 -19.10 27.01 -0.98
CA ARG A 354 -20.50 27.47 -0.92
C ARG A 354 -20.61 28.71 -0.01
N TYR A 355 -21.55 29.59 -0.34
CA TYR A 355 -21.93 30.67 0.58
C TYR A 355 -22.64 30.08 1.80
N SER A 356 -22.75 30.86 2.89
CA SER A 356 -23.34 30.41 4.16
C SER A 356 -24.83 29.99 4.05
N ASN A 357 -25.50 30.29 2.94
CA ASN A 357 -26.86 29.82 2.65
C ASN A 357 -26.91 28.49 1.86
N GLY A 358 -25.76 27.90 1.52
CA GLY A 358 -25.62 26.66 0.77
C GLY A 358 -25.50 26.82 -0.76
N ASP A 359 -25.65 28.04 -1.30
CA ASP A 359 -25.46 28.26 -2.73
C ASP A 359 -23.99 28.08 -3.13
N GLY A 360 -23.75 27.40 -4.26
CA GLY A 360 -22.39 27.27 -4.81
C GLY A 360 -21.77 28.62 -5.19
N ILE A 361 -20.49 28.80 -4.86
CA ILE A 361 -19.68 29.90 -5.36
C ILE A 361 -19.11 29.49 -6.73
N PRO A 362 -19.27 30.29 -7.79
CA PRO A 362 -18.69 29.97 -9.10
C PRO A 362 -17.17 29.72 -9.05
N THR A 363 -16.70 28.66 -9.70
CA THR A 363 -15.29 28.28 -9.84
C THR A 363 -15.00 27.76 -11.25
N GLY A 364 -13.74 27.44 -11.55
CA GLY A 364 -13.32 26.88 -12.85
C GLY A 364 -13.39 27.86 -14.02
N LEU A 365 -13.57 29.16 -13.76
CA LEU A 365 -13.63 30.19 -14.79
C LEU A 365 -12.33 30.23 -15.59
N SER A 366 -12.40 30.37 -16.92
CA SER A 366 -11.26 30.69 -17.76
C SER A 366 -10.66 32.06 -17.40
N ASN A 367 -9.45 32.36 -17.88
CA ASN A 367 -8.82 33.66 -17.63
C ASN A 367 -9.66 34.84 -18.13
N SER A 368 -10.34 34.67 -19.28
CA SER A 368 -11.21 35.71 -19.85
C SER A 368 -12.49 35.90 -19.03
N GLU A 369 -13.11 34.81 -18.57
CA GLU A 369 -14.32 34.86 -17.73
C GLU A 369 -13.99 35.47 -16.37
N TRP A 370 -12.89 35.05 -15.73
CA TRP A 370 -12.41 35.67 -14.50
C TRP A 370 -12.13 37.16 -14.67
N GLY A 371 -11.48 37.54 -15.77
CA GLY A 371 -11.12 38.94 -16.03
C GLY A 371 -12.31 39.87 -16.29
N SER A 372 -13.47 39.31 -16.60
CA SER A 372 -14.70 40.06 -16.89
C SER A 372 -15.80 39.90 -15.84
N THR A 373 -15.67 38.94 -14.90
CA THR A 373 -16.71 38.68 -13.91
C THR A 373 -16.98 39.87 -12.99
N THR A 374 -18.26 40.04 -12.65
CA THR A 374 -18.78 41.01 -11.67
C THR A 374 -19.59 40.33 -10.57
N SER A 375 -19.61 38.99 -10.56
CA SER A 375 -20.21 38.16 -9.52
C SER A 375 -19.12 37.54 -8.65
N GLY A 376 -19.49 37.11 -7.44
CA GLY A 376 -18.59 36.34 -6.60
C GLY A 376 -18.09 35.08 -7.31
N ALA A 377 -16.81 34.79 -7.15
CA ALA A 377 -16.15 33.60 -7.66
C ALA A 377 -14.92 33.28 -6.81
N TYR A 378 -14.54 32.00 -6.78
CA TYR A 378 -13.29 31.54 -6.19
C TYR A 378 -12.46 30.73 -7.19
N ALA A 379 -11.21 30.48 -6.84
CA ALA A 379 -10.30 29.61 -7.57
C ALA A 379 -9.33 28.95 -6.60
N VAL A 380 -8.84 27.77 -6.96
CA VAL A 380 -7.68 27.14 -6.29
C VAL A 380 -6.43 27.48 -7.10
N TYR A 381 -5.30 27.68 -6.41
CA TYR A 381 -4.03 27.88 -7.11
C TYR A 381 -3.66 26.59 -7.85
N LEU A 382 -3.11 26.69 -9.06
CA LEU A 382 -2.84 25.51 -9.89
C LEU A 382 -1.75 24.63 -9.26
N HIS A 383 -2.07 23.38 -8.95
CA HIS A 383 -1.11 22.43 -8.38
C HIS A 383 0.11 22.21 -9.29
N GLY A 384 -0.06 22.20 -10.62
CA GLY A 384 1.04 22.08 -11.58
C GLY A 384 2.08 23.20 -11.53
N ASP A 385 1.77 24.34 -10.89
CA ASP A 385 2.69 25.45 -10.68
C ASP A 385 3.40 25.40 -9.30
N ILE A 386 3.11 24.38 -8.46
CA ILE A 386 3.65 24.21 -7.11
C ILE A 386 4.33 22.85 -7.01
N VAL A 387 5.66 22.84 -6.96
CA VAL A 387 6.43 21.60 -6.77
C VAL A 387 6.17 21.05 -5.36
N GLY A 388 5.76 19.79 -5.27
CA GLY A 388 5.51 19.09 -4.00
C GLY A 388 4.03 18.93 -3.64
N LEU A 389 3.11 19.55 -4.39
CA LEU A 389 1.67 19.31 -4.29
C LEU A 389 1.16 18.71 -5.60
N ASN A 390 0.46 17.59 -5.52
CA ASN A 390 0.12 16.74 -6.68
C ASN A 390 -1.33 16.88 -7.14
N SER A 391 -2.18 17.57 -6.38
CA SER A 391 -3.59 17.79 -6.71
C SER A 391 -4.06 19.19 -6.30
N ASP A 392 -5.14 19.69 -6.92
CA ASP A 392 -5.76 20.95 -6.48
C ASP A 392 -6.34 20.83 -5.06
N GLU A 393 -6.74 19.63 -4.62
CA GLU A 393 -7.21 19.38 -3.26
C GLU A 393 -6.10 19.63 -2.23
N GLU A 394 -4.90 19.09 -2.48
CA GLU A 394 -3.71 19.35 -1.63
C GLU A 394 -3.35 20.85 -1.59
N VAL A 395 -3.55 21.58 -2.69
CA VAL A 395 -3.33 23.03 -2.71
C VAL A 395 -4.39 23.79 -1.92
N LEU A 396 -5.66 23.38 -2.06
CA LEU A 396 -6.76 23.95 -1.29
C LEU A 396 -6.52 23.75 0.20
N GLU A 397 -6.08 22.57 0.61
CA GLU A 397 -5.75 22.26 2.01
C GLU A 397 -4.56 23.08 2.50
N ALA A 398 -3.46 23.13 1.73
CA ALA A 398 -2.25 23.82 2.12
C ALA A 398 -2.39 25.36 2.16
N TYR A 399 -3.17 25.95 1.24
CA TYR A 399 -3.16 27.40 1.02
C TYR A 399 -4.52 28.10 1.07
N GLY A 400 -5.62 27.35 1.11
CA GLY A 400 -6.97 27.88 0.99
C GLY A 400 -7.34 28.33 -0.42
N ALA A 401 -8.56 28.81 -0.57
CA ALA A 401 -9.09 29.31 -1.83
C ALA A 401 -8.77 30.79 -2.07
N LEU A 402 -8.79 31.19 -3.34
CA LEU A 402 -8.58 32.56 -3.81
C LEU A 402 -9.92 33.16 -4.28
N TYR A 403 -10.52 34.01 -3.46
CA TYR A 403 -11.79 34.65 -3.72
C TYR A 403 -11.61 36.00 -4.41
N ASN A 404 -12.50 36.35 -5.33
CA ASN A 404 -12.64 37.75 -5.75
C ASN A 404 -13.44 38.54 -4.70
N TRP A 405 -13.36 39.87 -4.75
CA TRP A 405 -14.03 40.69 -3.73
C TRP A 405 -15.55 40.68 -3.86
N TYR A 406 -16.10 40.35 -5.03
CA TYR A 406 -17.56 40.20 -5.18
C TYR A 406 -18.11 39.02 -4.38
N ALA A 407 -17.29 37.99 -4.10
CA ALA A 407 -17.68 36.91 -3.20
C ALA A 407 -17.64 37.37 -1.74
N VAL A 408 -16.68 38.24 -1.40
CA VAL A 408 -16.53 38.84 -0.06
C VAL A 408 -17.71 39.75 0.30
N ASP A 409 -18.17 40.57 -0.66
CA ASP A 409 -19.29 41.51 -0.50
C ASP A 409 -20.67 40.88 -0.78
N ASP A 410 -20.73 39.56 -1.00
CA ASP A 410 -22.00 38.89 -1.26
C ASP A 410 -22.81 38.76 0.04
N SER A 411 -24.07 39.19 0.00
CA SER A 411 -25.00 39.14 1.13
C SER A 411 -25.24 37.74 1.72
N ARG A 412 -24.91 36.68 0.97
CA ARG A 412 -25.03 35.29 1.43
C ARG A 412 -23.91 34.87 2.38
N GLY A 413 -22.81 35.61 2.43
CA GLY A 413 -21.69 35.40 3.35
C GLY A 413 -20.74 34.27 2.96
N LEU A 414 -19.44 34.46 3.22
CA LEU A 414 -18.42 33.42 3.07
C LEU A 414 -18.10 32.72 4.39
N CYS A 415 -18.12 33.47 5.49
CA CYS A 415 -17.68 32.96 6.78
C CYS A 415 -18.74 32.08 7.46
N PRO A 416 -18.31 31.20 8.38
CA PRO A 416 -19.23 30.40 9.19
C PRO A 416 -20.31 31.25 9.87
N ILE A 417 -21.50 30.68 10.03
CA ILE A 417 -22.55 31.33 10.83
C ILE A 417 -22.15 31.32 12.32
N GLY A 418 -22.64 32.29 13.11
CA GLY A 418 -22.32 32.36 14.55
C GLY A 418 -21.37 33.47 14.97
N GLY A 419 -21.37 34.59 14.24
CA GLY A 419 -20.61 35.81 14.60
C GLY A 419 -19.29 35.97 13.85
N TRP A 420 -18.93 35.00 13.00
CA TRP A 420 -17.78 35.10 12.11
C TRP A 420 -18.10 35.96 10.89
N SER A 421 -17.13 36.75 10.46
CA SER A 421 -17.24 37.64 9.30
C SER A 421 -15.89 37.81 8.60
N VAL A 422 -15.92 38.28 7.35
CA VAL A 422 -14.69 38.68 6.66
C VAL A 422 -14.18 39.97 7.32
N PRO A 423 -12.90 40.07 7.72
CA PRO A 423 -12.38 41.18 8.49
C PRO A 423 -12.52 42.51 7.74
N SER A 424 -13.05 43.51 8.43
CA SER A 424 -13.01 44.88 7.98
C SER A 424 -11.60 45.46 8.06
N ASP A 425 -11.41 46.63 7.46
CA ASP A 425 -10.15 47.36 7.56
C ASP A 425 -9.82 47.77 9.00
N ASP A 426 -10.86 47.97 9.81
CA ASP A 426 -10.75 48.26 11.23
C ASP A 426 -10.31 47.03 12.02
N ASP A 427 -10.88 45.85 11.74
CA ASP A 427 -10.45 44.59 12.39
C ASP A 427 -8.97 44.32 12.15
N TRP A 428 -8.50 44.48 10.91
CA TRP A 428 -7.08 44.37 10.59
C TRP A 428 -6.21 45.42 11.29
N THR A 429 -6.76 46.60 11.55
CA THR A 429 -6.05 47.68 12.26
C THR A 429 -5.96 47.36 13.75
N GLN A 430 -7.02 46.82 14.35
CA GLN A 430 -7.03 46.34 15.73
C GLN A 430 -6.00 45.22 15.94
N LEU A 431 -5.96 44.22 15.05
CA LEU A 431 -4.95 43.15 15.07
C LEU A 431 -3.53 43.72 15.07
N VAL A 432 -3.21 44.60 14.11
CA VAL A 432 -1.86 45.17 13.97
C VAL A 432 -1.49 46.04 15.18
N ASN A 433 -2.45 46.80 15.73
CA ASN A 433 -2.21 47.61 16.92
C ASN A 433 -1.95 46.74 18.15
N TYR A 434 -2.74 45.68 18.35
CA TYR A 434 -2.51 44.75 19.45
C TYR A 434 -1.12 44.10 19.37
N VAL A 435 -0.75 43.61 18.19
CA VAL A 435 0.58 43.02 17.93
C VAL A 435 1.70 44.02 18.19
N ALA A 436 1.49 45.30 17.84
CA ALA A 436 2.44 46.37 18.14
C ALA A 436 2.58 46.62 19.65
N ASP A 437 1.46 46.64 20.39
CA ASP A 437 1.45 46.80 21.85
C ASP A 437 2.14 45.64 22.58
N GLN A 438 2.15 44.44 21.98
CA GLN A 438 2.92 43.27 22.46
C GLN A 438 4.42 43.32 22.08
N GLY A 439 4.90 44.42 21.50
CA GLY A 439 6.33 44.62 21.21
C GLY A 439 6.77 44.25 19.79
N TYR A 440 5.82 44.05 18.87
CA TYR A 440 6.07 43.80 17.45
C TYR A 440 5.48 44.91 16.56
N PRO A 441 6.02 46.14 16.61
CA PRO A 441 5.44 47.27 15.89
C PRO A 441 5.51 47.11 14.37
N ASN A 442 4.55 47.74 13.68
CA ASN A 442 4.56 47.84 12.22
C ASN A 442 5.26 49.13 11.75
N GLU A 443 6.47 49.36 12.27
CA GLU A 443 7.27 50.56 12.01
C GLU A 443 8.55 50.23 11.27
N LYS A 444 9.00 51.18 10.43
CA LYS A 444 10.24 51.03 9.66
C LYS A 444 11.45 50.98 10.60
N ASP A 445 12.42 50.14 10.29
CA ASP A 445 13.72 50.03 10.98
C ASP A 445 13.66 49.46 12.42
N ASN A 446 12.55 48.87 12.85
CA ASN A 446 12.47 48.08 14.09
C ASN A 446 13.01 46.65 13.86
N PRO A 447 13.70 45.97 14.79
CA PRO A 447 14.08 44.56 14.60
C PRO A 447 12.89 43.57 14.72
N ASN A 448 11.84 43.94 15.45
CA ASN A 448 10.69 43.09 15.77
C ASN A 448 9.46 43.54 14.97
N TRP A 449 9.35 43.11 13.72
CA TRP A 449 8.29 43.59 12.85
C TRP A 449 6.98 42.80 13.01
N ALA A 450 5.84 43.50 12.95
CA ALA A 450 4.50 42.91 13.08
C ALA A 450 4.25 41.71 12.14
N ALA A 451 4.62 41.77 10.86
CA ALA A 451 4.41 40.63 9.95
C ALA A 451 5.35 39.47 10.25
N ASN A 452 6.57 39.69 10.74
CA ASN A 452 7.41 38.56 11.16
C ASN A 452 6.74 37.81 12.32
N ALA A 453 6.10 38.53 13.25
CA ALA A 453 5.37 37.92 14.35
C ALA A 453 4.10 37.16 13.90
N LEU A 454 3.43 37.60 12.83
CA LEU A 454 2.18 36.99 12.34
C LEU A 454 2.37 35.91 11.27
N LYS A 455 3.48 35.95 10.52
CA LYS A 455 3.80 34.95 9.49
C LYS A 455 4.05 33.60 10.13
N SER A 456 3.51 32.54 9.51
CA SER A 456 3.89 31.15 9.82
C SER A 456 5.41 31.01 9.77
N CYS A 457 5.97 30.24 10.70
CA CYS A 457 7.42 30.06 10.76
C CYS A 457 7.98 29.18 9.64
N ARG A 458 7.13 28.39 8.97
CA ARG A 458 7.50 27.49 7.86
C ARG A 458 8.11 28.29 6.71
N GLN A 459 9.42 28.14 6.51
CA GLN A 459 10.18 28.85 5.49
C GLN A 459 11.36 27.99 5.00
N VAL A 460 11.65 28.06 3.70
CA VAL A 460 12.90 27.50 3.16
C VAL A 460 14.10 28.16 3.83
N ASN A 461 15.02 27.37 4.38
CA ASN A 461 16.20 27.85 5.10
C ASN A 461 15.85 28.80 6.25
N SER A 462 14.81 28.49 7.02
CA SER A 462 14.42 29.31 8.18
C SER A 462 15.54 29.37 9.21
N PRO A 463 15.96 30.57 9.64
CA PRO A 463 16.95 30.72 10.70
C PRO A 463 16.52 30.16 12.06
N GLN A 464 15.23 29.87 12.26
CA GLN A 464 14.74 29.22 13.48
C GLN A 464 15.12 27.74 13.58
N GLY A 465 15.51 27.09 12.47
CA GLY A 465 15.77 25.65 12.44
C GLY A 465 14.49 24.84 12.70
N GLY A 466 14.67 23.54 13.02
CA GLY A 466 13.57 22.60 13.25
C GLY A 466 12.50 22.61 12.16
N GLU A 467 11.24 22.44 12.56
CA GLU A 467 10.05 22.43 11.69
C GLU A 467 9.84 23.73 10.90
N CYS A 468 10.35 24.85 11.42
CA CYS A 468 10.28 26.11 10.70
C CYS A 468 11.16 26.09 9.44
N ASN A 469 12.23 25.29 9.41
CA ASN A 469 13.08 25.13 8.23
C ASN A 469 12.60 23.98 7.34
N THR A 470 11.67 24.28 6.44
CA THR A 470 11.07 23.27 5.56
C THR A 470 11.06 23.71 4.09
N SER A 471 11.28 22.74 3.19
CA SER A 471 11.04 22.90 1.76
C SER A 471 9.63 22.48 1.33
N GLU A 472 8.87 21.86 2.23
CA GLU A 472 7.54 21.34 1.96
C GLU A 472 6.49 22.43 2.06
N HIS A 473 5.49 22.35 1.18
CA HIS A 473 4.35 23.27 1.20
C HIS A 473 3.36 22.86 2.30
N PRO A 474 2.68 23.81 2.95
CA PRO A 474 2.76 25.25 2.74
C PRO A 474 3.94 25.90 3.47
N ARG A 475 4.56 26.91 2.83
CA ARG A 475 5.73 27.63 3.37
C ARG A 475 5.98 28.97 2.70
N TRP A 476 6.79 29.81 3.34
CA TRP A 476 7.44 30.98 2.78
C TRP A 476 8.71 30.63 1.99
N ASN A 477 9.02 31.44 0.97
CA ASN A 477 10.32 31.43 0.31
C ASN A 477 11.38 32.05 1.23
N SER A 478 12.63 31.63 1.05
CA SER A 478 13.74 31.98 1.95
C SER A 478 13.98 33.48 2.07
N HIS A 479 14.16 33.96 3.30
CA HIS A 479 14.72 35.27 3.58
C HIS A 479 15.45 35.26 4.93
N ASP A 480 16.64 35.87 4.99
CA ASP A 480 17.52 35.74 6.16
C ASP A 480 17.03 36.54 7.38
N THR A 481 16.33 37.66 7.16
CA THR A 481 15.92 38.59 8.24
C THR A 481 14.41 38.81 8.38
N ASN A 482 13.60 38.33 7.44
CA ASN A 482 12.15 38.60 7.37
C ASN A 482 11.34 37.30 7.44
N TYR A 483 11.83 36.36 8.24
CA TYR A 483 11.20 35.06 8.45
C TYR A 483 10.05 35.15 9.46
N GLY A 484 9.08 34.24 9.33
CA GLY A 484 7.97 34.13 10.26
C GLY A 484 8.41 33.57 11.60
N LEU A 485 7.83 34.10 12.66
CA LEU A 485 8.04 33.71 14.06
C LEU A 485 6.79 33.10 14.68
N ASP A 486 5.63 33.33 14.04
CA ASP A 486 4.31 32.88 14.44
C ASP A 486 3.97 33.05 15.94
N LYS A 487 4.27 34.21 16.49
CA LYS A 487 4.21 34.50 17.94
C LYS A 487 2.80 34.54 18.52
N PHE A 488 1.78 34.50 17.67
CA PHE A 488 0.38 34.62 18.06
C PHE A 488 -0.47 33.46 17.50
N GLY A 489 0.16 32.45 16.89
CA GLY A 489 -0.53 31.36 16.19
C GLY A 489 -1.38 31.83 15.01
N PHE A 490 -1.10 33.03 14.48
CA PHE A 490 -1.81 33.56 13.33
C PHE A 490 -1.40 32.80 12.06
N SER A 491 -0.22 32.19 12.00
CA SER A 491 0.19 31.28 10.93
C SER A 491 -0.09 31.82 9.52
N ALA A 492 0.21 33.09 9.26
CA ALA A 492 -0.04 33.67 7.93
C ALA A 492 0.78 32.95 6.85
N LEU A 493 0.08 32.34 5.88
CA LEU A 493 0.66 31.56 4.78
C LEU A 493 0.59 32.29 3.42
N PRO A 494 1.60 32.13 2.55
CA PRO A 494 1.68 32.84 1.27
C PRO A 494 0.97 32.11 0.10
N GLY A 495 -0.36 32.12 0.11
CA GLY A 495 -1.19 31.51 -0.95
C GLY A 495 -1.13 32.18 -2.33
N GLY A 496 -0.41 33.30 -2.48
CA GLY A 496 -0.23 33.97 -3.77
C GLY A 496 -1.45 34.82 -4.18
N ARG A 497 -1.85 34.72 -5.45
CA ARG A 497 -3.02 35.39 -6.02
C ARG A 497 -3.41 34.83 -7.38
N ARG A 498 -4.66 35.08 -7.77
CA ARG A 498 -5.13 35.07 -9.15
C ARG A 498 -5.24 36.51 -9.66
N TYR A 499 -4.60 36.82 -10.79
CA TYR A 499 -4.60 38.18 -11.33
C TYR A 499 -6.00 38.58 -11.84
N SER A 500 -6.29 39.89 -11.85
CA SER A 500 -7.55 40.43 -12.36
C SER A 500 -7.77 40.21 -13.86
N SER A 501 -6.75 39.78 -14.60
CA SER A 501 -6.80 39.38 -16.00
C SER A 501 -6.78 37.86 -16.19
N GLY A 502 -6.82 37.09 -15.11
CA GLY A 502 -6.55 35.66 -15.09
C GLY A 502 -5.05 35.32 -14.99
N GLY A 503 -4.75 34.04 -14.78
CA GLY A 503 -3.42 33.53 -14.42
C GLY A 503 -3.13 33.64 -12.92
N TYR A 504 -2.10 32.91 -12.47
CA TYR A 504 -1.71 32.76 -11.07
C TYR A 504 -0.29 33.25 -10.85
N GLY A 505 0.06 33.60 -9.62
CA GLY A 505 1.44 33.92 -9.30
C GLY A 505 1.70 34.26 -7.83
N ASN A 506 2.97 34.17 -7.46
CA ASN A 506 3.52 34.61 -6.17
C ASN A 506 3.15 33.74 -4.95
N VAL A 507 2.73 32.49 -5.16
CA VAL A 507 2.71 31.49 -4.09
C VAL A 507 4.10 31.36 -3.47
N GLY A 508 4.17 31.20 -2.15
CA GLY A 508 5.44 31.21 -1.40
C GLY A 508 6.04 32.61 -1.15
N ILE A 509 5.61 33.64 -1.90
CA ILE A 509 6.20 34.99 -1.80
C ILE A 509 5.26 35.97 -1.09
N TYR A 510 3.95 35.91 -1.34
CA TYR A 510 2.99 36.86 -0.78
C TYR A 510 1.77 36.14 -0.19
N GLY A 511 1.45 36.49 1.05
CA GLY A 511 0.13 36.26 1.64
C GLY A 511 -0.72 37.50 1.49
N ARG A 512 -1.94 37.35 0.98
CA ARG A 512 -2.89 38.45 0.72
C ARG A 512 -4.26 38.05 1.20
N TRP A 513 -4.90 38.94 1.95
CA TRP A 513 -6.22 38.71 2.51
C TRP A 513 -7.14 39.87 2.23
N TRP A 514 -8.29 39.57 1.63
CA TRP A 514 -9.32 40.60 1.43
C TRP A 514 -9.78 41.18 2.76
N SER A 515 -10.14 42.46 2.71
CA SER A 515 -10.99 43.08 3.71
C SER A 515 -12.43 43.19 3.17
N ALA A 516 -13.42 43.10 4.05
CA ALA A 516 -14.80 43.44 3.73
C ALA A 516 -15.01 44.94 3.43
N THR A 517 -14.03 45.80 3.70
CA THR A 517 -14.16 47.24 3.50
C THR A 517 -13.86 47.64 2.05
N GLU A 518 -14.88 48.16 1.37
CA GLU A 518 -14.74 48.82 0.07
C GLU A 518 -13.84 50.07 0.17
N PHE A 519 -12.97 50.29 -0.81
CA PHE A 519 -12.24 51.56 -0.93
C PHE A 519 -13.02 52.54 -1.80
N HIS A 520 -13.44 52.07 -2.98
CA HIS A 520 -14.41 52.75 -3.84
C HIS A 520 -15.05 51.75 -4.83
N SER A 521 -15.95 52.22 -5.68
CA SER A 521 -16.76 51.38 -6.58
C SER A 521 -16.03 50.29 -7.38
N ALA A 522 -14.75 50.48 -7.72
CA ALA A 522 -13.96 49.53 -8.53
C ALA A 522 -12.84 48.82 -7.75
N SER A 523 -12.59 49.18 -6.49
CA SER A 523 -11.50 48.61 -5.69
C SER A 523 -11.88 48.44 -4.22
N ALA A 524 -11.22 47.50 -3.56
CA ALA A 524 -11.46 47.23 -2.16
C ALA A 524 -10.14 47.06 -1.42
N TRP A 525 -10.18 47.18 -0.09
CA TRP A 525 -8.98 47.04 0.71
C TRP A 525 -8.57 45.58 0.88
N LEU A 526 -7.27 45.34 0.90
CA LEU A 526 -6.68 44.08 1.37
C LEU A 526 -5.49 44.35 2.28
N ARG A 527 -5.13 43.35 3.08
CA ARG A 527 -3.84 43.28 3.77
C ARG A 527 -2.92 42.31 3.08
N TYR A 528 -1.61 42.60 3.11
CA TYR A 528 -0.62 41.66 2.60
C TYR A 528 0.66 41.67 3.41
N MET A 529 1.30 40.51 3.42
CA MET A 529 2.63 40.26 3.96
C MET A 529 3.44 39.57 2.87
N TRP A 530 4.75 39.76 2.84
CA TRP A 530 5.60 39.12 1.82
C TRP A 530 6.95 38.71 2.36
N SER A 531 7.61 37.76 1.71
CA SER A 531 8.82 37.11 2.24
C SER A 531 9.98 38.07 2.48
N GLY A 532 10.08 39.16 1.70
CA GLY A 532 11.17 40.14 1.81
C GLY A 532 10.87 41.37 2.69
N SER A 533 9.81 41.35 3.49
CA SER A 533 9.55 42.41 4.46
C SER A 533 8.89 41.89 5.73
N GLY A 534 9.21 42.52 6.86
CA GLY A 534 8.52 42.28 8.12
C GLY A 534 7.25 43.11 8.32
N SER A 535 6.86 43.99 7.38
CA SER A 535 5.71 44.88 7.59
C SER A 535 4.41 44.25 7.12
N VAL A 536 3.33 44.57 7.83
CA VAL A 536 1.96 44.34 7.34
C VAL A 536 1.58 45.53 6.48
N TYR A 537 1.29 45.29 5.21
CA TYR A 537 0.94 46.33 4.25
C TYR A 537 -0.56 46.33 3.93
N ARG A 538 -1.02 47.48 3.45
CA ARG A 538 -2.37 47.70 2.94
C ARG A 538 -2.31 48.12 1.48
N PHE A 539 -3.23 47.61 0.67
CA PHE A 539 -3.35 47.96 -0.75
C PHE A 539 -4.81 47.89 -1.20
N SER A 540 -5.16 48.59 -2.28
CA SER A 540 -6.52 48.62 -2.85
C SER A 540 -6.54 48.18 -4.33
N PRO A 541 -6.52 46.86 -4.63
CA PRO A 541 -6.63 46.38 -6.00
C PRO A 541 -8.07 46.43 -6.53
N THR A 542 -8.21 46.17 -7.83
CA THR A 542 -9.52 45.92 -8.43
C THR A 542 -10.23 44.77 -7.74
N LYS A 543 -11.56 44.84 -7.61
CA LYS A 543 -12.42 43.80 -6.99
C LYS A 543 -12.34 42.41 -7.66
N ARG A 544 -11.72 42.31 -8.84
CA ARG A 544 -11.48 41.05 -9.58
C ARG A 544 -10.21 40.30 -9.19
N LEU A 545 -9.36 40.85 -8.32
CA LEU A 545 -8.19 40.12 -7.85
C LEU A 545 -8.64 38.91 -7.01
N GLY A 546 -8.09 37.73 -7.28
CA GLY A 546 -8.32 36.55 -6.44
C GLY A 546 -7.26 36.47 -5.36
N VAL A 547 -7.65 36.58 -4.09
CA VAL A 547 -6.75 36.41 -2.94
C VAL A 547 -7.46 35.65 -1.82
N SER A 548 -6.69 35.19 -0.84
CA SER A 548 -7.23 34.45 0.30
C SER A 548 -8.20 35.29 1.13
N VAL A 549 -9.04 34.60 1.89
CA VAL A 549 -9.91 35.17 2.92
C VAL A 549 -9.61 34.44 4.21
N ARG A 550 -9.77 35.13 5.33
CA ARG A 550 -9.72 34.58 6.67
C ARG A 550 -10.83 35.23 7.46
N CYS A 551 -11.54 34.49 8.31
CA CYS A 551 -12.65 35.03 9.07
C CYS A 551 -12.20 35.47 10.47
N VAL A 552 -12.93 36.45 11.01
CA VAL A 552 -12.74 37.01 12.36
C VAL A 552 -14.09 37.10 13.07
N LYS A 553 -14.06 36.94 14.39
CA LYS A 553 -15.18 37.13 15.30
C LYS A 553 -14.73 38.01 16.46
N ASN A 554 -15.48 39.07 16.77
CA ASN A 554 -15.20 39.93 17.91
C ASN A 554 -15.78 39.28 19.18
N ILE A 555 -15.02 39.29 20.29
CA ILE A 555 -15.31 38.49 21.51
C ILE A 555 -15.46 39.33 22.79
N GLU A 556 -15.90 40.58 22.68
CA GLU A 556 -16.10 41.49 23.83
C GLU A 556 -16.93 40.90 24.99
#